data_AF-A0A7Y3NAK2-F1
#
_entry.id   AF-A0A7Y3NAK2-F1
#
_cell.length_a   1.000
_cell.length_b   1.000
_cell.length_c   1.000
_cell.angle_alpha   90.00
_cell.angle_beta   90.00
_cell.angle_gamma   90.00
#
_symmetry.space_group_name_H-M   'P 1'
#
loop_
_entity.id
_entity.type
_entity.pdbx_description
1 polymer ?
#
loop_
_entity_poly.entity_id
_entity_poly.type
_entity_poly.pdbx_seq_one_letter_code
_entity_poly.pdbx_strand_id
1 'polypeptide(L)'
;MKEDMTTFHELLDELMKNYENPQDLMGENGLLKALTKALEERALEGEMTDHLGYEKRSPEADKSGNSRNGYSGKTLKTPKENLQIEVPRDRNRRFSPSWWA
;
A
#
# COMPACT_ATOMS: atom_id res chain seq x y z
N MET A 1 -0.09 -19.58 -17.62
CA MET A 1 0.77 -20.26 -16.61
C MET A 1 2.26 -20.15 -16.90
N LYS A 2 2.80 -20.51 -18.08
CA LYS A 2 4.26 -20.32 -18.33
C LYS A 2 4.65 -18.84 -18.40
N GLU A 3 3.88 -18.03 -19.12
CA GLU A 3 4.13 -16.57 -19.22
C GLU A 3 4.01 -15.86 -17.87
N ASP A 4 3.02 -16.22 -17.04
CA ASP A 4 2.82 -15.64 -15.70
C ASP A 4 4.00 -15.92 -14.74
N MET A 5 4.68 -17.06 -14.90
CA MET A 5 5.86 -17.38 -14.11
C MET A 5 7.09 -16.64 -14.64
N THR A 6 7.21 -16.46 -15.96
CA THR A 6 8.30 -15.68 -16.57
C THR A 6 8.26 -14.23 -16.10
N THR A 7 7.10 -13.61 -16.09
CA THR A 7 6.93 -12.21 -15.63
C THR A 7 7.22 -12.05 -14.13
N PHE A 8 6.84 -13.03 -13.31
CA PHE A 8 7.16 -13.02 -11.88
C PHE A 8 8.66 -13.10 -11.62
N HIS A 9 9.39 -13.93 -12.38
CA HIS A 9 10.85 -14.02 -12.27
C HIS A 9 11.54 -12.73 -12.69
N GLU A 10 11.11 -12.09 -13.77
CA GLU A 10 11.64 -10.78 -14.20
C GLU A 10 11.41 -9.70 -13.14
N LEU A 11 10.24 -9.67 -12.49
CA LEU A 11 9.97 -8.77 -11.38
C LEU A 11 10.87 -9.05 -10.18
N LEU A 12 11.09 -10.33 -9.85
CA LEU A 12 11.98 -10.74 -8.76
C LEU A 12 13.41 -10.28 -9.03
N ASP A 13 13.90 -10.46 -10.26
CA ASP A 13 15.23 -10.02 -10.67
C ASP A 13 15.38 -8.49 -10.55
N GLU A 14 14.36 -7.72 -10.95
CA GLU A 14 14.39 -6.26 -10.81
C GLU A 14 14.33 -5.83 -9.33
N LEU A 15 13.53 -6.49 -8.50
CA LEU A 15 13.48 -6.22 -7.05
C LEU A 15 14.81 -6.54 -6.36
N MET A 16 15.53 -7.58 -6.80
CA MET A 16 16.78 -8.07 -6.21
C MET A 16 18.04 -7.48 -6.85
N LYS A 17 17.91 -6.60 -7.86
CA LYS A 17 19.00 -6.08 -8.68
C LYS A 17 20.15 -5.42 -7.91
N ASN A 18 19.84 -4.78 -6.77
CA ASN A 18 20.82 -4.08 -5.93
C ASN A 18 21.08 -4.81 -4.60
N TYR A 19 20.76 -6.10 -4.53
CA TYR A 19 20.99 -6.90 -3.32
C TYR A 19 22.49 -7.22 -3.17
N GLU A 20 23.10 -6.76 -2.08
CA GLU A 20 24.51 -7.03 -1.77
C GLU A 20 24.67 -7.87 -0.50
N ASN A 21 23.80 -7.67 0.49
CA ASN A 21 23.89 -8.32 1.79
C ASN A 21 22.51 -8.63 2.40
N PRO A 22 22.42 -9.52 3.42
CA PRO A 22 21.14 -9.88 4.04
C PRO A 22 20.36 -8.72 4.65
N GLN A 23 21.02 -7.63 5.05
CA GLN A 23 20.40 -6.44 5.62
C GLN A 23 19.62 -5.64 4.56
N ASP A 24 20.01 -5.69 3.29
CA ASP A 24 19.24 -5.06 2.21
C ASP A 24 17.86 -5.71 2.05
N LEU A 25 17.73 -7.00 2.40
CA LEU A 25 16.46 -7.73 2.36
C LEU A 25 15.67 -7.63 3.67
N MET A 26 16.34 -7.82 4.82
CA MET A 26 15.69 -8.02 6.13
C MET A 26 16.02 -6.94 7.19
N GLY A 27 16.83 -5.95 6.86
CA GLY A 27 17.18 -4.87 7.78
C GLY A 27 16.02 -3.90 8.04
N GLU A 28 16.26 -2.91 8.89
CA GLU A 28 15.24 -1.91 9.29
C GLU A 28 14.63 -1.15 8.11
N ASN A 29 15.41 -0.93 7.06
CA ASN A 29 15.00 -0.35 5.78
C ASN A 29 15.02 -1.37 4.64
N GLY A 30 14.91 -2.67 4.98
CA GLY A 30 15.03 -3.77 4.04
C GLY A 30 13.86 -3.84 3.06
N LEU A 31 14.13 -4.46 1.91
CA LEU A 31 13.20 -4.61 0.81
C LEU A 31 11.87 -5.27 1.23
N LEU A 32 11.90 -6.29 2.10
CA LEU A 32 10.67 -6.98 2.51
C LEU A 32 9.72 -6.07 3.28
N LYS A 33 10.27 -5.20 4.14
CA LYS A 33 9.49 -4.23 4.90
C LYS A 33 8.90 -3.17 3.98
N ALA A 34 9.71 -2.63 3.06
CA ALA A 34 9.27 -1.67 2.07
C ALA A 34 8.17 -2.24 1.15
N LEU A 35 8.32 -3.49 0.70
CA LEU A 35 7.34 -4.19 -0.13
C LEU A 35 6.03 -4.40 0.63
N THR A 36 6.10 -4.91 1.87
CA THR A 36 4.92 -5.13 2.71
C THR A 36 4.17 -3.82 2.95
N LYS A 37 4.89 -2.75 3.29
CA LYS A 37 4.34 -1.40 3.42
C LYS A 37 3.62 -0.95 2.14
N ALA A 38 4.29 -1.06 0.99
CA ALA A 38 3.74 -0.60 -0.28
C ALA A 38 2.48 -1.39 -0.69
N LEU A 39 2.44 -2.70 -0.41
CA LEU A 39 1.26 -3.54 -0.66
C LEU A 39 0.09 -3.13 0.22
N GLU A 40 0.30 -2.99 1.53
CA GLU A 40 -0.72 -2.55 2.48
C GLU A 40 -1.28 -1.18 2.10
N GLU A 41 -0.42 -0.19 1.85
CA GLU A 41 -0.84 1.17 1.46
C GLU A 41 -1.61 1.17 0.12
N ARG A 42 -1.18 0.37 -0.85
CA ARG A 42 -1.87 0.25 -2.15
C ARG A 42 -3.24 -0.41 -1.99
N ALA A 43 -3.34 -1.42 -1.15
CA ALA A 43 -4.60 -2.10 -0.88
C ALA A 43 -5.61 -1.13 -0.22
N LEU A 44 -5.16 -0.32 0.74
CA LEU A 44 -5.97 0.75 1.36
C LEU A 44 -6.38 1.84 0.37
N GLU A 45 -5.51 2.20 -0.57
CA GLU A 45 -5.85 3.16 -1.62
C GLU A 45 -6.98 2.65 -2.54
N GLY A 46 -6.95 1.35 -2.85
CA GLY A 46 -8.03 0.65 -3.55
C GLY A 46 -9.33 0.69 -2.76
N GLU A 47 -9.30 0.28 -1.49
CA GLU A 47 -10.49 0.36 -0.63
C GLU A 47 -11.05 1.80 -0.51
N MET A 48 -10.18 2.82 -0.51
CA MET A 48 -10.63 4.22 -0.52
C MET A 48 -11.30 4.60 -1.85
N THR A 49 -10.84 4.08 -2.98
CA THR A 49 -11.52 4.28 -4.27
C THR A 49 -12.91 3.66 -4.21
N ASP A 50 -13.03 2.43 -3.70
CA ASP A 50 -14.32 1.76 -3.54
C ASP A 50 -15.25 2.50 -2.57
N HIS A 51 -14.72 2.98 -1.44
CA HIS A 51 -15.45 3.74 -0.45
C HIS A 51 -16.03 5.06 -1.01
N LEU A 52 -15.25 5.76 -1.84
CA LEU A 52 -15.66 7.03 -2.43
C LEU A 52 -16.47 6.86 -3.73
N GLY A 53 -16.34 5.70 -4.39
CA GLY A 53 -16.96 5.41 -5.67
C GLY A 53 -16.30 6.08 -6.86
N TYR A 54 -15.08 6.61 -6.70
CA TYR A 54 -14.34 7.27 -7.78
C TYR A 54 -12.82 7.27 -7.52
N GLU A 55 -12.06 7.41 -8.60
CA GLU A 55 -10.60 7.32 -8.56
C GLU A 55 -9.89 8.57 -8.04
N LYS A 56 -8.63 8.44 -7.65
CA LYS A 56 -7.84 9.60 -7.25
C LYS A 56 -7.71 10.61 -8.41
N ARG A 57 -8.11 11.86 -8.16
CA ARG A 57 -8.17 12.98 -9.14
C ARG A 57 -9.30 12.89 -10.17
N SER A 58 -10.32 12.07 -9.93
CA SER A 58 -11.52 12.03 -10.77
C SER A 58 -12.34 13.34 -10.64
N PRO A 59 -12.86 13.92 -11.73
CA PRO A 59 -13.77 15.09 -11.69
C PRO A 59 -15.09 14.80 -10.96
N GLU A 60 -15.46 13.53 -10.81
CA GLU A 60 -16.61 13.07 -10.04
C GLU A 60 -16.53 13.45 -8.55
N ALA A 61 -15.31 13.73 -8.04
CA ALA A 61 -15.08 14.17 -6.67
C ALA A 61 -15.93 15.40 -6.31
N ASP A 62 -16.05 16.37 -7.23
CA ASP A 62 -16.73 17.65 -7.01
C ASP A 62 -18.24 17.49 -6.76
N LYS A 63 -18.82 16.36 -7.18
CA LYS A 63 -20.25 16.07 -7.08
C LYS A 63 -20.63 15.15 -5.93
N SER A 64 -19.65 14.52 -5.28
CA SER A 64 -19.90 13.44 -4.31
C SER A 64 -20.13 13.92 -2.87
N GLY A 65 -19.76 15.16 -2.54
CA GLY A 65 -19.86 15.69 -1.16
C GLY A 65 -18.86 15.05 -0.17
N ASN A 66 -17.95 14.19 -0.64
CA ASN A 66 -16.82 13.68 0.12
C ASN A 66 -15.56 13.74 -0.74
N SER A 67 -14.38 13.75 -0.13
CA SER A 67 -13.15 13.70 -0.92
C SER A 67 -11.96 13.15 -0.16
N ARG A 68 -10.96 12.66 -0.88
CA ARG A 68 -9.67 12.28 -0.29
C ARG A 68 -9.05 13.51 0.38
N ASN A 69 -8.64 13.40 1.64
CA ASN A 69 -8.14 14.49 2.47
C ASN A 69 -6.83 14.12 3.18
N GLY A 70 -5.86 13.69 2.37
CA GLY A 70 -4.52 13.32 2.82
C GLY A 70 -4.46 11.94 3.48
N TYR A 71 -3.43 11.75 4.29
CA TYR A 71 -3.10 10.49 4.94
C TYR A 71 -2.98 10.66 6.46
N SER A 72 -2.92 9.54 7.18
CA SER A 72 -2.55 9.47 8.58
C SER A 72 -1.61 8.29 8.82
N GLY A 73 -0.53 8.53 9.56
CA GLY A 73 0.40 7.49 9.96
C GLY A 73 -0.24 6.50 10.96
N LYS A 74 -0.03 5.20 10.73
CA LYS A 74 -0.38 4.12 11.65
C LYS A 74 0.79 3.13 11.76
N THR A 75 1.06 2.66 12.97
CA THR A 75 2.04 1.60 13.21
C THR A 75 1.33 0.26 13.37
N LEU A 76 1.53 -0.65 12.42
CA LEU A 76 1.07 -2.04 12.50
C LEU A 76 2.11 -2.88 13.24
N LYS A 77 1.65 -3.74 14.13
CA LYS A 77 2.51 -4.75 14.77
C LYS A 77 2.54 -5.99 13.89
N THR A 78 3.69 -6.29 13.29
CA THR A 78 3.88 -7.55 12.55
C THR A 78 4.71 -8.53 13.38
N PRO A 79 4.72 -9.84 13.05
CA PRO A 79 5.50 -10.83 13.79
C PRO A 79 7.00 -10.55 13.83
N LYS A 80 7.55 -9.91 12.78
CA LYS A 80 8.98 -9.60 12.68
C LYS A 80 9.31 -8.24 13.29
N GLU A 81 8.51 -7.22 12.98
CA GLU A 81 8.79 -5.85 13.39
C GLU A 81 7.56 -4.92 13.28
N ASN A 82 7.67 -3.70 13.81
CA ASN A 82 6.66 -2.68 13.61
C ASN A 82 6.75 -2.08 12.20
N LEU A 83 5.60 -1.97 11.53
CA LEU A 83 5.46 -1.42 10.19
C LEU A 83 4.71 -0.09 10.23
N GLN A 84 5.39 1.00 9.85
CA GLN A 84 4.75 2.32 9.73
C GLN A 84 4.15 2.49 8.34
N ILE A 85 2.84 2.71 8.28
CA ILE A 85 2.08 2.89 7.04
C ILE A 85 1.32 4.21 7.03
N GLU A 86 1.04 4.73 5.83
CA GLU A 86 0.19 5.88 5.59
C GLU A 86 -1.21 5.45 5.15
N VAL A 87 -2.21 5.76 5.97
CA VAL A 87 -3.60 5.39 5.74
C VAL A 87 -4.32 6.53 5.02
N PRO A 88 -4.95 6.29 3.85
CA PRO A 88 -5.73 7.33 3.18
C PRO A 88 -6.93 7.73 4.03
N ARG A 89 -7.30 9.01 3.96
CA ARG A 89 -8.46 9.55 4.67
C ARG A 89 -9.44 10.23 3.72
N ASP A 90 -10.72 10.14 4.06
CA ASP A 90 -11.76 10.94 3.45
C ASP A 90 -12.02 12.23 4.27
N ARG A 91 -12.63 13.23 3.64
CA ARG A 91 -12.95 14.53 4.23
C ARG A 91 -13.94 14.37 5.36
N ASN A 92 -14.91 13.46 5.21
CA ASN A 92 -15.98 13.23 6.16
C ASN A 92 -15.57 12.30 7.32
N ARG A 93 -14.34 11.77 7.31
CA ARG A 93 -13.78 10.86 8.32
C ARG A 93 -14.64 9.61 8.55
N ARG A 94 -15.19 9.05 7.47
CA ARG A 94 -16.03 7.86 7.49
C ARG A 94 -15.34 6.63 6.90
N PHE A 95 -14.16 6.80 6.30
CA PHE A 95 -13.41 5.68 5.78
C PHE A 95 -12.93 4.78 6.92
N SER A 96 -13.25 3.49 6.80
CA SER A 96 -12.82 2.44 7.71
C SER A 96 -12.50 1.21 6.88
N PRO A 97 -11.23 0.76 6.86
CA PRO A 97 -10.83 -0.40 6.07
C PRO A 97 -11.49 -1.69 6.52
N SER A 98 -11.82 -2.55 5.56
CA SER A 98 -12.67 -3.72 5.77
C SER A 98 -12.03 -4.78 6.67
N TRP A 99 -10.72 -4.98 6.54
CA TRP A 99 -9.95 -6.00 7.26
C TRP A 99 -9.34 -5.50 8.58
N TRP A 100 -9.68 -4.28 9.03
CA TRP A 100 -9.25 -3.74 10.33
C TRP A 100 -10.31 -3.83 11.43
N ALA A 101 -11.48 -4.36 11.10
CA ALA A 101 -12.53 -4.69 12.06
C ALA A 101 -12.16 -5.91 12.91
#